data_AF-A0A4Q7UWF0-F1
#
_entry.id   AF-A0A4Q7UWF0-F1
#
_cell.length_a   1.000
_cell.length_b   1.000
_cell.length_c   1.000
_cell.angle_alpha   90.00
_cell.angle_beta   90.00
_cell.angle_gamma   90.00
#
_symmetry.space_group_name_H-M   'P 1'
#
loop_
_entity.id
_entity.type
_entity.pdbx_description
1 polymer ?
#
loop_
_entity_poly.entity_id
_entity_poly.type
_entity_poly.pdbx_seq_one_letter_code
_entity_poly.pdbx_strand_id
1 'polypeptide(L)'
;MTFVASLGELERAVMGVLWGADEDLTARDVQDALSDRDLATTTVLTVLGRLERKQLVRRMRDGRAHHYRPVASREDHVAELMSDALDGASDRGAALARFLGSMSEEERANLRDLLD
;
A
#
# COMPACT_ATOMS: atom_id res chain seq x y z
N MET A 1 9.17 15.50 8.37
CA MET A 1 7.91 15.24 7.68
C MET A 1 8.19 14.12 6.69
N THR A 2 7.96 12.88 7.11
CA THR A 2 8.18 11.72 6.25
C THR A 2 6.92 11.60 5.42
N PHE A 3 7.01 11.83 4.11
CA PHE A 3 5.90 11.51 3.21
C PHE A 3 5.89 10.00 3.00
N VAL A 4 4.75 9.36 3.26
CA VAL A 4 4.44 8.01 2.82
C VAL A 4 4.68 7.96 1.33
N ALA A 5 5.51 7.00 0.94
CA ALA A 5 5.94 6.90 -0.44
C ALA A 5 4.74 6.55 -1.32
N SER A 6 4.29 7.52 -2.14
CA SER A 6 3.35 7.26 -3.23
C SER A 6 3.84 6.06 -4.05
N LEU A 7 2.96 5.08 -4.21
CA LEU A 7 3.24 3.88 -4.98
C LEU A 7 3.06 4.18 -6.47
N GLY A 8 3.99 3.74 -7.31
CA GLY A 8 3.78 3.69 -8.76
C GLY A 8 2.77 2.62 -9.14
N GLU A 9 2.35 2.57 -10.41
CA GLU A 9 1.36 1.59 -10.88
C GLU A 9 1.78 0.14 -10.61
N LEU A 10 3.01 -0.21 -11.00
CA LEU A 10 3.52 -1.56 -10.81
C LEU A 10 3.80 -1.88 -9.33
N GLU A 11 4.21 -0.90 -8.54
CA GLU A 11 4.36 -1.07 -7.09
C GLU A 11 3.01 -1.35 -6.41
N ARG A 12 1.94 -0.64 -6.82
CA ARG A 12 0.57 -0.93 -6.36
C ARG A 12 0.11 -2.32 -6.75
N ALA A 13 0.40 -2.75 -7.98
CA ALA A 13 0.04 -4.10 -8.44
C ALA A 13 0.74 -5.18 -7.59
N VAL A 14 2.05 -5.03 -7.36
CA VAL A 14 2.82 -5.95 -6.51
C VAL A 14 2.31 -5.94 -5.06
N MET A 15 2.07 -4.76 -4.46
CA MET A 15 1.51 -4.68 -3.11
C MET A 15 0.10 -5.28 -3.03
N GLY A 16 -0.72 -5.12 -4.07
CA GLY A 16 -2.04 -5.73 -4.16
C GLY A 16 -1.99 -7.26 -4.07
N VAL A 17 -1.02 -7.88 -4.75
CA VAL A 17 -0.78 -9.34 -4.63
C VAL A 17 -0.32 -9.70 -3.23
N LEU A 18 0.64 -8.97 -2.67
CA LEU A 18 1.20 -9.25 -1.34
C LEU A 18 0.17 -9.07 -0.20
N TRP A 19 -0.71 -8.07 -0.28
CA TRP A 19 -1.77 -7.86 0.70
C TRP A 19 -2.89 -8.90 0.60
N GLY A 20 -3.10 -9.48 -0.58
CA GLY A 20 -4.10 -10.51 -0.81
C GLY A 20 -3.63 -11.94 -0.53
N ALA A 21 -2.37 -12.12 -0.15
CA ALA A 21 -1.79 -13.42 0.11
C ALA A 21 -1.80 -13.76 1.61
N ASP A 22 -2.17 -15.01 1.93
CA ASP A 22 -2.11 -15.53 3.30
C ASP A 22 -0.69 -15.93 3.73
N GLU A 23 0.21 -16.14 2.78
CA GLU A 23 1.59 -16.61 2.98
C GLU A 23 2.63 -15.67 2.34
N ASP A 24 3.88 -15.77 2.78
CA ASP A 24 4.98 -14.96 2.25
C ASP A 24 5.36 -15.42 0.83
N LEU A 25 5.34 -14.50 -0.14
CA LEU A 25 5.50 -14.83 -1.55
C LEU A 25 6.92 -14.65 -2.08
N THR A 26 7.36 -15.51 -2.97
CA THR A 26 8.58 -15.29 -3.76
C THR A 26 8.32 -14.30 -4.91
N ALA A 27 9.40 -13.78 -5.51
CA ALA A 27 9.27 -12.95 -6.71
C ALA A 27 8.64 -13.70 -7.90
N ARG A 28 8.73 -15.04 -7.92
CA ARG A 28 8.08 -15.87 -8.94
C ARG A 28 6.58 -15.97 -8.68
N ASP A 29 6.17 -16.19 -7.43
CA ASP A 29 4.75 -16.25 -7.09
C ASP A 29 4.04 -14.92 -7.42
N VAL A 30 4.70 -13.79 -7.13
CA VAL A 30 4.20 -12.46 -7.50
C VAL A 30 4.15 -12.28 -9.02
N GLN A 31 5.14 -12.78 -9.77
CA GLN A 31 5.13 -12.74 -11.24
C GLN A 31 3.97 -13.56 -11.80
N ASP A 32 3.76 -14.77 -11.30
CA ASP A 32 2.71 -15.67 -11.76
C ASP A 32 1.31 -15.09 -11.48
N ALA A 33 1.13 -14.43 -10.32
CA ALA A 33 -0.08 -13.70 -9.96
C ALA A 33 -0.33 -12.44 -10.83
N LEU A 34 0.71 -11.90 -11.49
CA LEU A 34 0.65 -10.77 -12.42
C LEU A 34 0.91 -11.22 -13.88
N SER A 35 0.56 -12.46 -14.21
CA SER A 35 0.83 -13.07 -15.51
C SER A 35 0.18 -12.34 -16.69
N ASP A 36 -0.90 -11.58 -16.46
CA ASP A 36 -1.57 -10.73 -17.44
C ASP A 36 -0.70 -9.55 -17.93
N ARG A 37 0.36 -9.22 -17.18
CA ARG A 37 1.25 -8.08 -17.46
C ARG A 37 2.55 -8.46 -18.18
N ASP A 38 2.76 -9.73 -18.50
CA ASP A 38 3.96 -10.27 -19.18
C ASP A 38 5.29 -9.73 -18.61
N LEU A 39 5.41 -9.74 -17.28
CA LEU A 39 6.57 -9.20 -16.58
C LEU A 39 7.70 -10.23 -16.52
N ALA A 40 8.93 -9.81 -16.78
CA ALA A 40 10.11 -10.60 -16.43
C ALA A 40 10.28 -10.70 -14.90
N THR A 41 10.75 -11.83 -14.39
CA THR A 41 11.02 -12.04 -12.94
C THR A 41 11.97 -10.97 -12.37
N THR A 42 12.94 -10.52 -13.16
CA THR A 42 13.89 -9.45 -12.77
C THR A 42 13.20 -8.10 -12.59
N THR A 43 12.13 -7.83 -13.34
CA THR A 43 11.29 -6.64 -13.16
C THR A 43 10.58 -6.69 -11.82
N VAL A 44 9.99 -7.84 -11.47
CA VAL A 44 9.33 -8.05 -10.17
C VAL A 44 10.33 -7.90 -9.02
N LEU A 45 11.52 -8.51 -9.13
CA LEU A 45 12.60 -8.35 -8.16
C LEU A 45 13.03 -6.88 -8.00
N THR A 46 13.10 -6.13 -9.09
CA THR A 46 13.44 -4.70 -9.06
C THR A 46 12.38 -3.89 -8.31
N VAL A 47 11.10 -4.20 -8.51
CA VAL A 47 9.98 -3.54 -7.83
C VAL A 47 9.96 -3.90 -6.35
N LEU A 48 10.12 -5.17 -6.00
CA LEU A 48 10.22 -5.63 -4.61
C LEU A 48 11.40 -4.95 -3.89
N GLY A 49 12.55 -4.79 -4.55
CA GLY A 49 13.69 -4.04 -3.99
C GLY A 49 13.42 -2.54 -3.82
N ARG A 50 12.53 -1.94 -4.63
CA ARG A 50 12.06 -0.55 -4.43
C ARG A 50 11.12 -0.46 -3.23
N LEU A 51 10.16 -1.38 -3.13
CA LEU A 51 9.24 -1.47 -2.01
C LEU A 51 9.96 -1.73 -0.68
N GLU A 52 11.01 -2.56 -0.69
CA GLU A 52 11.86 -2.82 0.49
C GLU A 52 12.58 -1.54 0.95
N ARG A 53 13.15 -0.78 0.00
CA ARG A 53 13.76 0.53 0.31
C ARG A 53 12.74 1.56 0.83
N LYS A 54 11.49 1.46 0.40
CA LYS A 54 10.36 2.24 0.93
C LYS A 54 9.83 1.70 2.26
N GLN A 55 10.39 0.62 2.79
CA GLN A 55 9.97 -0.06 4.02
C GLN A 55 8.52 -0.59 3.98
N LEU A 56 7.99 -0.85 2.78
CA LEU A 56 6.62 -1.36 2.60
C LEU A 56 6.58 -2.89 2.57
N VAL A 57 7.69 -3.54 2.21
CA VAL A 57 7.83 -4.99 2.24
C VAL A 57 9.09 -5.39 3.00
N ARG A 58 9.04 -6.55 3.65
CA ARG A 58 10.20 -7.19 4.27
C ARG A 58 10.63 -8.39 3.44
N ARG A 59 11.92 -8.45 3.11
CA ARG A 59 12.54 -9.62 2.50
C ARG A 59 13.03 -10.57 3.58
N MET A 60 12.68 -11.84 3.45
CA MET A 60 13.14 -12.91 4.32
C MET A 60 13.98 -13.90 3.52
N ARG A 61 14.99 -14.46 4.17
CA ARG A 61 15.82 -15.53 3.60
C ARG A 61 15.26 -16.85 4.06
N ASP A 62 14.69 -17.61 3.14
CA ASP A 62 14.31 -19.00 3.38
C ASP A 62 14.94 -19.91 2.33
N GLY A 63 15.92 -20.70 2.76
CA GLY A 63 16.68 -21.59 1.88
C GLY A 63 17.32 -20.87 0.67
N ARG A 64 16.90 -21.26 -0.54
CA ARG A 64 17.46 -20.74 -1.80
C ARG A 64 16.71 -19.54 -2.37
N ALA A 65 15.47 -19.29 -1.91
CA ALA A 65 14.62 -18.23 -2.44
C ALA A 65 14.41 -17.12 -1.41
N HIS A 66 14.09 -15.92 -1.90
CA HIS A 66 13.67 -14.82 -1.04
C HIS A 66 12.16 -14.75 -1.04
N HIS A 67 11.60 -14.68 0.16
CA HIS A 67 10.18 -14.46 0.39
C HIS A 67 9.96 -13.01 0.81
N TYR A 68 8.80 -12.49 0.43
CA TYR A 68 8.42 -11.10 0.61
C TYR A 68 7.03 -11.05 1.24
N ARG A 69 6.88 -10.16 2.22
CA ARG A 69 5.61 -9.91 2.87
C ARG A 69 5.42 -8.42 3.12
N PRO A 70 4.18 -7.93 3.13
CA PRO A 70 3.92 -6.54 3.47
C PRO A 70 4.29 -6.28 4.94
N VAL A 71 4.76 -5.06 5.23
CA VAL A 71 5.10 -4.64 6.61
C VAL A 71 3.84 -4.26 7.40
N ALA A 72 2.81 -3.76 6.71
CA ALA A 72 1.53 -3.34 7.27
C ALA A 72 0.38 -3.76 6.34
N SER A 73 -0.85 -3.77 6.85
CA SER A 73 -2.04 -4.07 6.04
C SER A 73 -2.28 -2.99 4.97
N ARG A 74 -3.20 -3.28 4.04
CA ARG A 74 -3.62 -2.29 3.04
C ARG A 74 -4.30 -1.11 3.70
N GLU A 75 -5.12 -1.39 4.71
CA GLU A 75 -5.88 -0.41 5.48
C GLU A 75 -4.94 0.49 6.30
N ASP A 76 -3.91 -0.08 6.93
CA ASP A 76 -2.87 0.69 7.61
C ASP A 76 -2.19 1.68 6.64
N HIS A 77 -1.82 1.21 5.45
CA HIS A 77 -1.18 2.06 4.44
C HIS A 77 -2.11 3.20 3.97
N VAL A 78 -3.40 2.93 3.79
CA VAL A 78 -4.39 3.96 3.44
C VAL A 78 -4.57 4.97 4.57
N ALA A 79 -4.65 4.52 5.82
CA ALA A 79 -4.75 5.40 6.98
C ALA A 79 -3.53 6.31 7.11
N GLU A 80 -2.32 5.77 6.89
CA GLU A 80 -1.07 6.55 6.89
C GLU A 80 -1.08 7.61 5.78
N LEU A 81 -1.50 7.25 4.56
CA LEU A 81 -1.65 8.21 3.46
C LEU A 81 -2.63 9.34 3.78
N MET A 82 -3.75 9.03 4.44
CA MET A 82 -4.73 10.04 4.85
C MET A 82 -4.15 10.97 5.92
N SER A 83 -3.43 10.41 6.91
CA SER A 83 -2.77 11.19 7.95
C SER A 83 -1.73 12.15 7.38
N ASP A 84 -0.88 11.67 6.47
CA ASP A 84 0.15 12.47 5.83
C ASP A 84 -0.41 13.60 4.97
N ALA A 85 -1.46 13.30 4.20
CA ALA A 85 -2.15 14.31 3.41
C ALA A 85 -2.73 15.42 4.30
N LEU A 86 -3.31 15.04 5.45
CA LEU A 86 -3.82 15.98 6.43
C LEU A 86 -2.70 16.77 7.11
N ASP A 87 -1.58 16.13 7.43
CA ASP A 87 -0.41 16.78 8.03
C ASP A 87 0.22 17.84 7.12
N GLY A 88 0.18 17.63 5.80
CA GLY A 88 0.64 18.58 4.79
C GLY A 88 -0.32 19.74 4.50
N ALA A 89 -1.54 19.74 5.04
CA ALA A 89 -2.51 20.81 4.82
C ALA A 89 -2.15 22.08 5.60
N SER A 90 -2.17 23.24 4.94
CA SER A 90 -1.97 24.54 5.61
C SER A 90 -3.10 24.88 6.58
N ASP A 91 -4.31 24.41 6.29
CA ASP A 91 -5.48 24.47 7.17
C ASP A 91 -6.14 23.09 7.23
N ARG A 92 -5.88 22.37 8.33
CA ARG A 92 -6.42 21.02 8.56
C ARG A 92 -7.94 21.01 8.65
N GLY A 93 -8.53 22.04 9.27
CA GLY A 93 -9.99 22.13 9.42
C GLY A 93 -10.67 22.30 8.07
N ALA A 94 -10.14 23.18 7.22
CA ALA A 94 -10.65 23.36 5.86
C ALA A 94 -10.47 22.12 4.98
N ALA A 95 -9.35 21.40 5.11
CA ALA A 95 -9.10 20.14 4.40
C ALA A 95 -10.12 19.06 4.80
N LEU A 96 -10.35 18.89 6.11
CA LEU A 96 -11.37 17.97 6.62
C LEU A 96 -12.78 18.36 6.16
N ALA A 97 -13.14 19.64 6.23
CA ALA A 97 -14.45 20.11 5.76
C ALA A 97 -14.68 19.81 4.26
N ARG A 98 -13.66 20.00 3.42
CA ARG A 98 -13.70 19.65 1.99
C ARG A 98 -13.80 18.14 1.78
N PHE A 99 -13.03 17.34 2.52
CA PHE A 99 -13.07 15.89 2.45
C PHE A 99 -14.44 15.34 2.84
N LEU A 100 -14.96 15.74 4.00
CA LEU A 100 -16.33 15.44 4.44
C LEU A 100 -17.33 15.87 3.38
N GLY A 101 -17.18 17.07 2.82
CA GLY A 101 -17.99 17.61 1.72
C GLY A 101 -18.03 16.74 0.46
N SER A 102 -16.97 15.97 0.18
CA SER A 102 -16.90 15.06 -0.97
C SER A 102 -17.45 13.65 -0.71
N MET A 103 -17.60 13.26 0.55
CA MET A 103 -18.16 11.96 0.93
C MET A 103 -19.68 11.91 0.69
N SER A 104 -20.17 10.73 0.33
CA SER A 104 -21.60 10.40 0.27
C SER A 104 -22.26 10.48 1.66
N GLU A 105 -23.59 10.53 1.69
CA GLU A 105 -24.33 10.55 2.97
C GLU A 105 -24.08 9.28 3.80
N GLU A 106 -23.98 8.12 3.15
CA GLU A 106 -23.66 6.84 3.77
C GLU A 106 -22.27 6.84 4.41
N GLU A 107 -21.25 7.28 3.66
CA GLU A 107 -19.88 7.37 4.18
C GLU A 107 -19.76 8.34 5.37
N ARG A 108 -20.51 9.46 5.35
CA ARG A 108 -20.57 10.39 6.49
C ARG A 108 -21.27 9.80 7.70
N ALA A 109 -22.32 9.01 7.50
CA ALA A 109 -23.00 8.32 8.59
C ALA A 109 -22.06 7.30 9.24
N ASN A 110 -21.41 6.46 8.43
CA ASN A 110 -20.41 5.50 8.90
C ASN A 110 -19.26 6.19 9.67
N LEU A 111 -18.78 7.34 9.17
CA LEU A 111 -17.73 8.07 9.87
C LEU A 111 -18.19 8.64 11.22
N ARG A 112 -19.44 9.07 11.36
CA ARG A 112 -19.99 9.50 12.67
C ARG A 112 -20.04 8.32 13.64
N ASP A 113 -20.53 7.17 13.19
CA ASP A 113 -20.62 5.96 14.00
C ASP A 113 -19.24 5.46 14.49
N LEU A 114 -18.15 5.76 13.76
CA LEU A 114 -16.78 5.45 14.17
C LEU A 114 -16.16 6.46 15.15
N LEU A 115 -16.76 7.64 15.32
CA LEU A 115 -16.25 8.71 16.19
C LEU A 115 -16.94 8.78 17.56
N ASP A 116 -18.12 8.16 17.68
CA ASP A 116 -18.92 8.06 18.90
C ASP A 116 -18.59 6.78 19.70
#